data_AF-A0A0Q8PJD6-F1
#
_entry.id   AF-A0A0Q8PJD6-F1
#
_cell.length_a   1.000
_cell.length_b   1.000
_cell.length_c   1.000
_cell.angle_alpha   90.00
_cell.angle_beta   90.00
_cell.angle_gamma   90.00
#
_symmetry.space_group_name_H-M   'P 1'
#
loop_
_entity.id
_entity.type
_entity.pdbx_description
1 polymer ?
#
loop_
_entity_poly.entity_id
_entity_poly.type
_entity_poly.pdbx_seq_one_letter_code
_entity_poly.pdbx_strand_id
1 'polypeptide(L)'
;MKGDNTMRTNKYLLRAALLGSLAVFGFSACGEEPAFSQQTLLAAAKLSKSKQTAVRTPYGQDAAEFVLTFADEFDHFNPQVWNDHIWYEKPNPTKNYTVEKGTLKIWPQRDASGKFFNRTIDTDGKFEQRYGFFEIEAKLPRGKGTWPAFWLFAHPDKRRPEIDVMEAYAGGEDPWGYTDADGVSRPTSYGATVWLDEGVEAGKYQHQAKKDLSASFHKYAVKWEPDRQTFYFDGKKLHTVEAKMTDQMYIMLDLWFGSSSGDPDDSTPQGKANSFEINYVRAWQMKRFMRE
;
A
#
# COMPACT_ATOMS: atom_id res chain seq x y z
N MET A 1 21.74 28.15 11.11
CA MET A 1 22.32 27.16 12.02
C MET A 1 21.82 25.80 11.60
N LYS A 2 22.72 24.82 11.55
CA LYS A 2 22.48 23.43 11.13
C LYS A 2 21.53 22.72 12.10
N GLY A 3 20.77 21.78 11.54
CA GLY A 3 20.36 20.57 12.24
C GLY A 3 18.87 20.48 12.50
N ASP A 4 18.18 19.64 11.72
CA ASP A 4 17.63 18.43 12.33
C ASP A 4 17.45 17.34 11.25
N ASN A 5 18.30 16.31 11.32
CA ASN A 5 18.22 15.11 10.49
C ASN A 5 18.08 13.86 11.38
N THR A 6 17.59 14.02 12.62
CA THR A 6 17.71 12.98 13.66
C THR A 6 16.49 12.07 13.82
N MET A 7 15.42 12.25 13.04
CA MET A 7 14.22 11.38 13.14
C MET A 7 14.09 10.28 12.09
N ARG A 8 14.95 10.23 11.04
CA ARG A 8 14.87 9.15 10.02
C ARG A 8 15.70 7.91 10.34
N THR A 9 16.62 7.98 11.29
CA THR A 9 17.59 6.91 11.63
C THR A 9 17.06 5.83 12.59
N ASN A 10 15.81 5.90 13.04
CA ASN A 10 15.32 5.02 14.10
C ASN A 10 14.61 3.74 13.64
N LYS A 11 14.57 3.44 12.34
CA LYS A 11 13.84 2.27 11.84
C LYS A 11 14.57 0.91 12.01
N TYR A 12 15.89 0.84 12.26
CA TYR A 12 16.61 -0.44 12.05
C TYR A 12 17.79 -0.74 12.99
N LEU A 13 17.53 -1.10 14.24
CA LEU A 13 18.51 -1.73 15.14
C LEU A 13 17.94 -3.01 15.79
N LEU A 14 18.30 -4.19 15.27
CA LEU A 14 18.99 -5.28 16.01
C LEU A 14 19.07 -6.59 15.21
N ARG A 15 20.19 -7.31 15.40
CA ARG A 15 20.61 -8.54 14.72
C ARG A 15 20.07 -9.84 15.34
N ALA A 16 19.91 -10.81 14.44
CA ALA A 16 19.69 -12.27 14.51
C ALA A 16 20.17 -13.09 15.73
N ALA A 17 19.39 -14.14 16.06
CA ALA A 17 19.87 -15.51 16.31
C ALA A 17 18.73 -16.55 16.13
N LEU A 18 19.11 -17.73 15.60
CA LEU A 18 18.30 -18.78 14.96
C LEU A 18 17.84 -19.93 15.90
N LEU A 19 16.96 -20.79 15.33
CA LEU A 19 16.77 -22.25 15.48
C LEU A 19 15.66 -22.83 16.39
N GLY A 20 14.78 -23.63 15.78
CA GLY A 20 14.42 -24.94 16.34
C GLY A 20 13.04 -25.53 16.02
N SER A 21 13.01 -26.41 15.00
CA SER A 21 12.27 -27.70 14.94
C SER A 21 10.82 -27.81 14.41
N LEU A 22 10.73 -28.61 13.34
CA LEU A 22 9.56 -29.28 12.75
C LEU A 22 8.89 -30.27 13.73
N ALA A 23 7.57 -30.43 13.59
CA ALA A 23 6.88 -31.68 13.91
C ALA A 23 5.79 -31.98 12.87
N VAL A 24 5.84 -33.21 12.36
CA VAL A 24 4.90 -33.81 11.39
C VAL A 24 3.93 -34.70 12.17
N PHE A 25 2.63 -34.54 11.93
CA PHE A 25 1.57 -35.54 12.15
C PHE A 25 0.49 -35.22 11.10
N GLY A 26 -0.13 -36.12 10.35
CA GLY A 26 -0.43 -37.54 10.52
C GLY A 26 -1.88 -37.69 10.04
N PHE A 27 -2.10 -38.25 8.84
CA PHE A 27 -3.42 -38.42 8.21
C PHE A 27 -4.29 -39.44 8.95
N SER A 28 -5.60 -39.19 9.09
CA SER A 28 -6.60 -40.26 9.06
C SER A 28 -8.03 -39.78 8.72
N ALA A 29 -8.50 -40.28 7.57
CA ALA A 29 -9.81 -40.84 7.22
C ALA A 29 -11.16 -40.16 7.59
N CYS A 30 -11.89 -39.87 6.50
CA CYS A 30 -13.27 -40.29 6.14
C CYS A 30 -14.49 -39.82 6.98
N GLY A 31 -15.35 -39.04 6.32
CA GLY A 31 -16.74 -38.78 6.72
C GLY A 31 -17.52 -38.17 5.54
N GLU A 32 -18.73 -38.68 5.29
CA GLU A 32 -19.57 -38.51 4.10
C GLU A 32 -20.08 -37.07 3.83
N GLU A 33 -20.19 -36.68 2.56
CA GLU A 33 -20.80 -35.41 2.13
C GLU A 33 -22.33 -35.52 1.94
N PRO A 34 -23.13 -34.50 2.35
CA PRO A 34 -24.54 -34.44 1.99
C PRO A 34 -24.73 -33.76 0.62
N ALA A 35 -25.59 -34.36 -0.20
CA ALA A 35 -25.93 -33.89 -1.54
C ALA A 35 -26.57 -32.48 -1.54
N PHE A 36 -25.89 -31.52 -2.19
CA PHE A 36 -26.38 -30.16 -2.39
C PHE A 36 -27.21 -30.08 -3.69
N SER A 37 -28.45 -29.57 -3.62
CA SER A 37 -29.37 -29.56 -4.77
C SER A 37 -28.87 -28.69 -5.94
N GLN A 38 -29.09 -29.16 -7.18
CA GLN A 38 -28.70 -28.45 -8.41
C GLN A 38 -29.34 -27.05 -8.56
N GLN A 39 -30.43 -26.74 -7.86
CA GLN A 39 -31.06 -25.42 -7.91
C GLN A 39 -30.24 -24.35 -7.17
N THR A 40 -29.51 -24.72 -6.12
CA THR A 40 -28.64 -23.79 -5.37
C THR A 40 -27.37 -23.46 -6.16
N LEU A 41 -26.87 -24.41 -6.97
CA LEU A 41 -25.73 -24.23 -7.88
C LEU A 41 -26.03 -23.25 -9.02
N LEU A 42 -27.26 -23.23 -9.54
CA LEU A 42 -27.68 -22.31 -10.61
C LEU A 42 -27.84 -20.86 -10.13
N ALA A 43 -28.25 -20.65 -8.87
CA ALA A 43 -28.31 -19.32 -8.27
C ALA A 43 -26.92 -18.80 -7.91
N ALA A 44 -26.04 -19.64 -7.35
CA ALA A 44 -24.64 -19.29 -7.09
C ALA A 44 -23.87 -18.99 -8.39
N ALA A 45 -24.12 -19.72 -9.48
CA ALA A 45 -23.53 -19.44 -10.79
C ALA A 45 -24.07 -18.14 -11.44
N LYS A 46 -25.31 -17.72 -11.14
CA LYS A 46 -25.87 -16.43 -11.60
C LYS A 46 -25.39 -15.23 -10.78
N LEU A 47 -25.12 -15.42 -9.49
CA LEU A 47 -24.50 -14.40 -8.62
C LEU A 47 -22.97 -14.30 -8.80
N SER A 48 -22.31 -15.38 -9.22
CA SER A 48 -20.87 -15.41 -9.55
C SER A 48 -20.54 -14.72 -10.89
N LYS A 49 -21.48 -14.72 -11.85
CA LYS A 49 -21.26 -14.15 -13.19
C LYS A 49 -21.29 -12.62 -13.27
N SER A 50 -21.69 -11.89 -12.23
CA SER A 50 -21.69 -10.42 -12.26
C SER A 50 -20.37 -9.77 -11.82
N LYS A 51 -19.37 -10.55 -11.40
CA LYS A 51 -18.06 -10.04 -10.95
C LYS A 51 -16.88 -10.49 -11.83
N GLN A 52 -17.13 -11.23 -12.91
CA GLN A 52 -16.10 -11.63 -13.87
C GLN A 52 -16.20 -10.78 -15.14
N THR A 53 -15.04 -10.21 -15.52
CA THR A 53 -14.69 -9.55 -16.79
C THR A 53 -15.08 -8.08 -17.02
N ALA A 54 -14.89 -7.18 -16.06
CA ALA A 54 -14.35 -5.87 -16.46
C ALA A 54 -12.88 -6.10 -16.82
N VAL A 55 -12.45 -5.78 -18.05
CA VAL A 55 -11.04 -5.89 -18.42
C VAL A 55 -10.25 -4.97 -17.48
N ARG A 56 -9.37 -5.57 -16.67
CA ARG A 56 -8.53 -4.83 -15.72
C ARG A 56 -7.40 -4.16 -16.49
N THR A 57 -7.70 -3.01 -17.08
CA THR A 57 -6.75 -2.21 -17.85
C THR A 57 -6.06 -1.19 -16.94
N PRO A 58 -4.76 -0.90 -17.16
CA PRO A 58 -4.08 0.20 -16.47
C PRO A 58 -4.76 1.53 -16.79
N TYR A 59 -5.24 2.25 -15.78
CA TYR A 59 -6.11 3.41 -16.00
C TYR A 59 -5.36 4.57 -16.68
N GLY A 60 -5.93 5.11 -17.76
CA GLY A 60 -5.30 6.16 -18.54
C GLY A 60 -4.09 5.73 -19.37
N GLN A 61 -3.82 4.43 -19.50
CA GLN A 61 -2.74 3.89 -20.34
C GLN A 61 -3.30 3.07 -21.52
N ASP A 62 -2.48 2.83 -22.55
CA ASP A 62 -2.82 1.90 -23.62
C ASP A 62 -2.71 0.45 -23.13
N ALA A 63 -3.86 -0.19 -22.88
CA ALA A 63 -3.94 -1.56 -22.41
C ALA A 63 -3.23 -2.57 -23.34
N ALA A 64 -3.05 -2.26 -24.63
CA ALA A 64 -2.35 -3.14 -25.55
C ALA A 64 -0.86 -3.29 -25.23
N GLU A 65 -0.26 -2.34 -24.50
CA GLU A 65 1.15 -2.38 -24.10
C GLU A 65 1.42 -3.25 -22.86
N PHE A 66 0.37 -3.67 -22.14
CA PHE A 66 0.49 -4.23 -20.80
C PHE A 66 -0.11 -5.65 -20.67
N VAL A 67 0.41 -6.42 -19.72
CA VAL A 67 -0.12 -7.71 -19.28
C VAL A 67 -0.34 -7.63 -17.77
N LEU A 68 -1.55 -7.94 -17.30
CA LEU A 68 -1.84 -7.97 -15.87
C LEU A 68 -1.03 -9.11 -15.22
N THR A 69 -0.24 -8.78 -14.22
CA THR A 69 0.66 -9.72 -13.50
C THR A 69 0.30 -9.85 -12.04
N PHE A 70 -0.32 -8.83 -11.46
CA PHE A 70 -0.83 -8.85 -10.10
C PHE A 70 -2.17 -8.12 -10.01
N ALA A 71 -3.11 -8.69 -9.26
CA ALA A 71 -4.34 -8.01 -8.89
C ALA A 71 -4.88 -8.59 -7.59
N ASP A 72 -5.16 -7.70 -6.64
CA ASP A 72 -6.03 -7.99 -5.52
C ASP A 72 -7.18 -6.97 -5.53
N GLU A 73 -8.41 -7.48 -5.57
CA GLU A 73 -9.67 -6.71 -5.53
C GLU A 73 -10.31 -6.76 -4.13
N PHE A 74 -9.59 -7.32 -3.15
CA PHE A 74 -9.97 -7.44 -1.75
C PHE A 74 -11.35 -8.05 -1.54
N ASP A 75 -11.64 -9.18 -2.20
CA ASP A 75 -12.81 -10.00 -1.85
C ASP A 75 -12.65 -10.62 -0.43
N HIS A 76 -11.41 -10.90 -0.03
CA HIS A 76 -11.00 -11.28 1.34
C HIS A 76 -9.51 -10.95 1.55
N PHE A 77 -9.04 -10.91 2.81
CA PHE A 77 -7.60 -10.78 3.08
C PHE A 77 -6.90 -12.12 2.84
N ASN A 78 -5.95 -12.15 1.90
CA ASN A 78 -5.21 -13.37 1.56
C ASN A 78 -3.78 -13.34 2.15
N PRO A 79 -3.50 -14.11 3.23
CA PRO A 79 -2.18 -14.15 3.85
C PRO A 79 -1.12 -14.87 3.01
N GLN A 80 -1.48 -15.51 1.89
CA GLN A 80 -0.51 -16.02 0.91
C GLN A 80 0.03 -14.91 0.00
N VAL A 81 -0.65 -13.78 -0.04
CA VAL A 81 -0.23 -12.60 -0.83
C VAL A 81 0.29 -11.50 0.07
N TRP A 82 -0.35 -11.26 1.21
CA TRP A 82 -0.06 -10.11 2.07
C TRP A 82 0.52 -10.53 3.42
N ASN A 83 1.62 -9.89 3.83
CA ASN A 83 2.04 -9.82 5.23
C ASN A 83 1.26 -8.70 5.93
N ASP A 84 1.22 -8.73 7.27
CA ASP A 84 0.53 -7.70 8.06
C ASP A 84 1.46 -6.90 8.98
N HIS A 85 2.76 -7.01 8.73
CA HIS A 85 3.83 -6.29 9.37
C HIS A 85 5.05 -6.32 8.45
N ILE A 86 5.89 -5.31 8.57
CA ILE A 86 7.15 -5.19 7.85
C ILE A 86 8.19 -6.18 8.41
N TRP A 87 9.13 -6.65 7.58
CA TRP A 87 10.00 -7.81 7.87
C TRP A 87 10.83 -7.75 9.16
N TYR A 88 11.07 -6.55 9.72
CA TYR A 88 11.84 -6.35 10.94
C TYR A 88 10.98 -6.05 12.17
N GLU A 89 9.67 -5.89 12.01
CA GLU A 89 8.75 -5.71 13.11
C GLU A 89 8.15 -7.04 13.55
N LYS A 90 7.73 -7.10 14.82
CA LYS A 90 6.92 -8.21 15.29
C LYS A 90 5.44 -7.90 15.02
N PRO A 91 4.59 -8.90 14.78
CA PRO A 91 3.16 -8.69 14.68
C PRO A 91 2.60 -7.95 15.90
N ASN A 92 1.84 -6.87 15.67
CA ASN A 92 1.13 -6.19 16.74
C ASN A 92 -0.17 -6.94 17.08
N PRO A 93 -0.42 -7.32 18.34
CA PRO A 93 -1.64 -8.04 18.73
C PRO A 93 -2.91 -7.21 18.53
N THR A 94 -2.81 -5.88 18.53
CA THR A 94 -3.92 -4.98 18.22
C THR A 94 -4.12 -4.96 16.71
N LYS A 95 -5.19 -5.60 16.23
CA LYS A 95 -5.54 -5.59 14.80
C LYS A 95 -6.25 -4.29 14.43
N ASN A 96 -5.71 -3.57 13.44
CA ASN A 96 -6.29 -2.34 12.88
C ASN A 96 -6.49 -2.40 11.36
N TYR A 97 -6.67 -3.61 10.82
CA TYR A 97 -7.01 -3.79 9.41
C TYR A 97 -8.11 -4.85 9.21
N THR A 98 -8.84 -4.75 8.11
CA THR A 98 -9.85 -5.73 7.70
C THR A 98 -10.13 -5.60 6.21
N VAL A 99 -10.67 -6.67 5.61
CA VAL A 99 -11.30 -6.60 4.30
C VAL A 99 -12.81 -6.70 4.51
N GLU A 100 -13.55 -5.68 4.09
CA GLU A 100 -14.99 -5.63 4.19
C GLU A 100 -15.59 -5.09 2.88
N LYS A 101 -16.55 -5.82 2.30
CA LYS A 101 -17.31 -5.39 1.12
C LYS A 101 -16.46 -5.01 -0.10
N GLY A 102 -15.34 -5.72 -0.34
CA GLY A 102 -14.47 -5.45 -1.50
C GLY A 102 -13.43 -4.35 -1.27
N THR A 103 -13.16 -3.98 -0.01
CA THR A 103 -12.23 -2.91 0.33
C THR A 103 -11.33 -3.35 1.48
N LEU A 104 -10.01 -3.26 1.29
CA LEU A 104 -9.05 -3.30 2.40
C LEU A 104 -9.13 -1.98 3.17
N LYS A 105 -9.26 -2.08 4.49
CA LYS A 105 -9.32 -0.95 5.41
C LYS A 105 -8.21 -1.08 6.43
N ILE A 106 -7.38 -0.05 6.56
CA ILE A 106 -6.37 0.09 7.61
C ILE A 106 -6.69 1.38 8.38
N TRP A 107 -6.87 1.36 9.70
CA TRP A 107 -7.33 2.56 10.45
C TRP A 107 -6.40 3.00 11.58
N PRO A 108 -6.41 4.30 11.93
CA PRO A 108 -5.75 4.77 13.13
C PRO A 108 -6.35 4.14 14.38
N GLN A 109 -5.47 3.62 15.24
CA GLN A 109 -5.86 2.90 16.43
C GLN A 109 -4.75 3.04 17.47
N ARG A 110 -5.14 3.29 18.73
CA ARG A 110 -4.25 3.15 19.87
C ARG A 110 -4.20 1.68 20.33
N ASP A 111 -3.02 1.19 20.67
CA ASP A 111 -2.83 -0.13 21.27
C ASP A 111 -3.13 -0.12 22.79
N ALA A 112 -2.90 -1.25 23.46
CA ALA A 112 -3.10 -1.40 24.90
C ALA A 112 -2.23 -0.45 25.76
N SER A 113 -1.15 0.12 25.21
CA SER A 113 -0.33 1.14 25.88
C SER A 113 -0.87 2.56 25.71
N GLY A 114 -1.95 2.73 24.93
CA GLY A 114 -2.54 4.03 24.62
C GLY A 114 -1.82 4.79 23.50
N LYS A 115 -0.87 4.17 22.79
CA LYS A 115 -0.13 4.81 21.69
C LYS A 115 -0.66 4.39 20.33
N PHE A 116 -0.68 5.33 19.38
CA PHE A 116 -0.85 4.98 17.98
C PHE A 116 0.33 4.12 17.52
N PHE A 117 0.06 3.16 16.63
CA PHE A 117 1.06 2.23 16.12
C PHE A 117 0.95 2.08 14.60
N ASN A 118 2.08 1.82 13.96
CA ASN A 118 2.16 1.65 12.53
C ASN A 118 1.52 0.33 12.08
N ARG A 119 0.96 0.31 10.86
CA ARG A 119 0.58 -0.92 10.18
C ARG A 119 1.13 -0.89 8.77
N THR A 120 1.77 -2.00 8.39
CA THR A 120 2.21 -2.28 7.03
C THR A 120 1.49 -3.52 6.53
N ILE A 121 0.95 -3.44 5.33
CA ILE A 121 0.47 -4.58 4.55
C ILE A 121 1.34 -4.66 3.30
N ASP A 122 2.17 -5.70 3.18
CA ASP A 122 3.15 -5.81 2.09
C ASP A 122 3.15 -7.19 1.41
N THR A 123 3.87 -7.29 0.31
CA THR A 123 4.02 -8.52 -0.48
C THR A 123 5.43 -9.12 -0.39
N ASP A 124 6.22 -8.74 0.63
CA ASP A 124 7.59 -9.22 0.80
C ASP A 124 7.64 -10.75 0.89
N GLY A 125 8.57 -11.35 0.14
CA GLY A 125 8.71 -12.80 -0.03
C GLY A 125 7.56 -13.50 -0.76
N LYS A 126 6.58 -12.76 -1.32
CA LYS A 126 5.36 -13.31 -1.95
C LYS A 126 5.14 -12.82 -3.37
N PHE A 127 5.23 -11.50 -3.60
CA PHE A 127 5.17 -10.90 -4.93
C PHE A 127 6.18 -9.78 -5.04
N GLU A 128 6.99 -9.83 -6.09
CA GLU A 128 7.87 -8.76 -6.51
C GLU A 128 7.81 -8.65 -8.02
N GLN A 129 8.05 -7.44 -8.53
CA GLN A 129 8.10 -7.21 -9.97
C GLN A 129 9.09 -6.10 -10.28
N ARG A 130 9.74 -6.23 -11.43
CA ARG A 130 10.56 -5.17 -12.02
C ARG A 130 9.88 -4.58 -13.24
N TYR A 131 9.78 -3.26 -13.24
CA TYR A 131 9.13 -2.45 -14.26
C TYR A 131 7.62 -2.71 -14.37
N GLY A 132 6.95 -1.83 -15.09
CA GLY A 132 5.53 -1.98 -15.39
C GLY A 132 4.71 -0.77 -14.96
N PHE A 133 3.43 -1.02 -14.74
CA PHE A 133 2.50 -0.04 -14.18
C PHE A 133 1.97 -0.60 -12.88
N PHE A 134 2.05 0.19 -11.80
CA PHE A 134 1.54 -0.17 -10.48
C PHE A 134 0.50 0.87 -10.09
N GLU A 135 -0.68 0.41 -9.68
CA GLU A 135 -1.81 1.29 -9.38
C GLU A 135 -2.58 0.78 -8.15
N ILE A 136 -3.02 1.74 -7.35
CA ILE A 136 -4.08 1.52 -6.37
C ILE A 136 -5.24 2.47 -6.62
N GLU A 137 -6.46 2.04 -6.26
CA GLU A 137 -7.56 2.95 -6.02
C GLU A 137 -7.81 3.04 -4.51
N ALA A 138 -7.60 4.22 -3.95
CA ALA A 138 -7.67 4.41 -2.51
C ALA A 138 -8.26 5.76 -2.08
N LYS A 139 -8.77 5.79 -0.84
CA LYS A 139 -9.24 6.99 -0.13
C LYS A 139 -8.45 7.09 1.17
N LEU A 140 -7.90 8.28 1.44
CA LEU A 140 -6.97 8.47 2.54
C LEU A 140 -7.71 8.67 3.88
N PRO A 141 -7.09 8.32 5.02
CA PRO A 141 -7.58 8.72 6.33
C PRO A 141 -7.37 10.23 6.54
N ARG A 142 -8.07 10.77 7.53
CA ARG A 142 -7.86 12.12 8.07
C ARG A 142 -7.25 12.04 9.48
N GLY A 143 -6.79 13.17 9.99
CA GLY A 143 -6.23 13.30 11.32
C GLY A 143 -4.77 13.72 11.29
N LYS A 144 -4.35 14.44 12.32
CA LYS A 144 -2.97 14.81 12.49
C LYS A 144 -2.11 13.57 12.68
N GLY A 145 -0.86 13.65 12.23
CA GLY A 145 0.10 12.56 12.29
C GLY A 145 -0.16 11.35 11.42
N THR A 146 -1.28 11.21 10.70
CA THR A 146 -1.46 10.07 9.80
C THR A 146 -0.54 10.17 8.57
N TRP A 147 0.15 9.08 8.26
CA TRP A 147 1.02 8.91 7.10
C TRP A 147 0.62 7.66 6.33
N PRO A 148 -0.47 7.71 5.53
CA PRO A 148 -0.78 6.67 4.57
C PRO A 148 0.26 6.66 3.44
N ALA A 149 0.70 5.48 3.01
CA ALA A 149 1.60 5.36 1.87
C ALA A 149 1.26 4.16 0.96
N PHE A 150 1.48 4.37 -0.33
CA PHE A 150 1.59 3.32 -1.35
C PHE A 150 2.93 3.47 -2.04
N TRP A 151 3.74 2.43 -1.93
CA TRP A 151 5.13 2.48 -2.33
C TRP A 151 5.63 1.10 -2.75
N LEU A 152 6.73 1.12 -3.50
CA LEU A 152 7.44 -0.08 -3.94
C LEU A 152 8.80 -0.06 -3.27
N PHE A 153 9.22 -1.21 -2.76
CA PHE A 153 10.45 -1.30 -1.98
C PHE A 153 11.17 -2.62 -2.18
N ALA A 154 12.47 -2.60 -1.94
CA ALA A 154 13.27 -3.80 -1.80
C ALA A 154 14.35 -3.62 -0.74
N HIS A 155 14.81 -4.71 -0.14
CA HIS A 155 15.91 -4.69 0.83
C HIS A 155 17.03 -5.71 0.54
N PRO A 156 17.51 -5.87 -0.71
CA PRO A 156 18.57 -6.82 -0.99
C PRO A 156 19.86 -6.41 -0.28
N ASP A 157 20.34 -7.28 0.61
CA ASP A 157 21.48 -7.03 1.49
C ASP A 157 21.35 -5.70 2.25
N LYS A 158 22.15 -4.70 1.86
CA LYS A 158 22.17 -3.36 2.45
C LYS A 158 21.46 -2.29 1.61
N ARG A 159 21.12 -2.59 0.34
CA ARG A 159 20.47 -1.63 -0.55
C ARG A 159 19.00 -1.44 -0.15
N ARG A 160 18.51 -0.22 -0.25
CA ARG A 160 17.13 0.16 0.08
C ARG A 160 16.53 1.00 -1.06
N PRO A 161 16.40 0.46 -2.28
CA PRO A 161 15.78 1.18 -3.37
C PRO A 161 14.26 1.30 -3.12
N GLU A 162 13.71 2.46 -3.44
CA GLU A 162 12.36 2.84 -3.01
C GLU A 162 11.69 3.72 -4.08
N ILE A 163 10.41 3.44 -4.36
CA ILE A 163 9.55 4.26 -5.20
C ILE A 163 8.28 4.57 -4.40
N ASP A 164 8.25 5.75 -3.81
CA ASP A 164 7.07 6.29 -3.14
C ASP A 164 6.09 6.79 -4.19
N VAL A 165 5.00 6.06 -4.41
CA VAL A 165 3.98 6.42 -5.40
C VAL A 165 3.01 7.45 -4.84
N MET A 166 2.68 7.31 -3.55
CA MET A 166 1.84 8.24 -2.80
C MET A 166 2.21 8.20 -1.32
N GLU A 167 2.57 9.34 -0.77
CA GLU A 167 2.66 9.57 0.67
C GLU A 167 1.90 10.85 1.05
N ALA A 168 0.95 10.77 1.96
CA ALA A 168 0.23 11.96 2.42
C ALA A 168 0.49 12.24 3.91
N TYR A 169 0.47 13.52 4.27
CA TYR A 169 0.86 13.97 5.61
C TYR A 169 -0.17 14.98 6.14
N ALA A 170 -1.40 14.55 6.39
CA ALA A 170 -2.53 15.46 6.60
C ALA A 170 -2.30 16.55 7.67
N GLY A 171 -1.54 16.25 8.73
CA GLY A 171 -1.20 17.19 9.81
C GLY A 171 0.04 18.07 9.57
N GLY A 172 0.64 17.99 8.38
CA GLY A 172 1.80 18.79 8.02
C GLY A 172 1.47 20.23 7.65
N GLU A 173 2.52 21.04 7.50
CA GLU A 173 2.40 22.42 7.03
C GLU A 173 1.86 22.50 5.59
N ASP A 174 1.38 23.67 5.19
CA ASP A 174 0.96 23.92 3.82
C ASP A 174 2.05 23.47 2.82
N PRO A 175 1.72 22.70 1.77
CA PRO A 175 0.38 22.40 1.27
C PRO A 175 -0.13 20.99 1.61
N TRP A 176 0.38 20.32 2.65
CA TRP A 176 0.02 18.92 2.92
C TRP A 176 -1.47 18.70 3.22
N GLY A 177 -2.09 19.65 3.90
CA GLY A 177 -3.48 19.57 4.29
C GLY A 177 -3.99 20.87 4.89
N TYR A 178 -5.19 20.80 5.43
CA TYR A 178 -5.79 21.84 6.27
C TYR A 178 -6.46 21.21 7.47
N THR A 179 -6.59 21.95 8.56
CA THR A 179 -7.39 21.54 9.71
C THR A 179 -8.79 22.13 9.60
N ASP A 180 -9.81 21.28 9.69
CA ASP A 180 -11.21 21.69 9.61
C ASP A 180 -11.70 22.38 10.91
N ALA A 181 -12.96 22.81 10.92
CA ALA A 181 -13.58 23.47 12.07
C ALA A 181 -13.71 22.55 13.30
N ASP A 182 -13.65 21.24 13.12
CA ASP A 182 -13.69 20.23 14.19
C ASP A 182 -12.29 19.90 14.72
N GLY A 183 -11.25 20.58 14.22
CA GLY A 183 -9.86 20.35 14.62
C GLY A 183 -9.22 19.15 13.94
N VAL A 184 -9.84 18.57 12.90
CA VAL A 184 -9.31 17.37 12.21
C VAL A 184 -8.56 17.78 10.94
N SER A 185 -7.30 17.37 10.84
CA SER A 185 -6.49 17.62 9.66
C SER A 185 -6.90 16.74 8.47
N ARG A 186 -6.97 17.31 7.27
CA ARG A 186 -7.40 16.62 6.04
C ARG A 186 -6.36 16.77 4.94
N PRO A 187 -5.98 15.67 4.26
CA PRO A 187 -4.95 15.71 3.24
C PRO A 187 -5.47 16.38 1.96
N THR A 188 -4.71 17.34 1.43
CA THR A 188 -4.99 17.99 0.13
C THR A 188 -3.85 17.83 -0.88
N SER A 189 -2.73 17.27 -0.42
CA SER A 189 -1.57 16.97 -1.23
C SER A 189 -0.94 15.65 -0.81
N TYR A 190 -0.10 15.10 -1.68
CA TYR A 190 0.74 13.94 -1.40
C TYR A 190 2.08 14.05 -2.13
N GLY A 191 3.09 13.34 -1.65
CA GLY A 191 4.42 13.26 -2.22
C GLY A 191 4.61 11.99 -3.03
N ALA A 192 5.43 12.09 -4.07
CA ALA A 192 6.00 10.97 -4.79
C ALA A 192 7.52 11.15 -4.85
N THR A 193 8.28 10.11 -4.54
CA THR A 193 9.74 10.18 -4.42
C THR A 193 10.38 8.91 -4.96
N VAL A 194 11.57 9.03 -5.52
CA VAL A 194 12.41 7.88 -5.90
C VAL A 194 13.70 7.97 -5.12
N TRP A 195 14.05 6.88 -4.44
CA TRP A 195 15.33 6.72 -3.75
C TRP A 195 16.12 5.58 -4.39
N LEU A 196 17.38 5.84 -4.75
CA LEU A 196 18.29 4.82 -5.28
C LEU A 196 18.80 3.89 -4.19
N ASP A 197 18.91 4.43 -2.97
CA ASP A 197 19.33 3.75 -1.75
C ASP A 197 18.96 4.61 -0.53
N GLU A 198 19.24 4.11 0.67
CA GLU A 198 19.05 4.84 1.93
C GLU A 198 19.75 6.21 1.88
N GLY A 199 18.96 7.29 1.96
CA GLY A 199 19.47 8.66 1.94
C GLY A 199 19.93 9.17 0.58
N VAL A 200 19.72 8.39 -0.50
CA VAL A 200 20.11 8.76 -1.88
C VAL A 200 18.86 9.05 -2.71
N GLU A 201 18.33 10.27 -2.56
CA GLU A 201 17.16 10.76 -3.33
C GLU A 201 17.54 10.97 -4.81
N ALA A 202 16.77 10.40 -5.73
CA ALA A 202 16.90 10.66 -7.16
C ALA A 202 16.02 11.83 -7.62
N GLY A 203 14.85 11.98 -7.00
CA GLY A 203 13.93 13.06 -7.27
C GLY A 203 12.61 12.88 -6.54
N LYS A 204 11.90 14.00 -6.35
CA LYS A 204 10.58 14.04 -5.70
C LYS A 204 9.66 15.05 -6.35
N TYR A 205 8.37 14.85 -6.14
CA TYR A 205 7.30 15.74 -6.57
C TYR A 205 6.19 15.76 -5.53
N GLN A 206 5.72 16.96 -5.16
CA GLN A 206 4.55 17.13 -4.32
C GLN A 206 3.35 17.50 -5.20
N HIS A 207 2.35 16.63 -5.24
CA HIS A 207 1.11 16.90 -5.96
C HIS A 207 0.11 17.63 -5.07
N GLN A 208 -0.28 18.84 -5.46
CA GLN A 208 -1.40 19.55 -4.85
C GLN A 208 -2.70 19.15 -5.54
N ALA A 209 -3.46 18.25 -4.92
CA ALA A 209 -4.73 17.78 -5.49
C ALA A 209 -5.83 18.85 -5.44
N LYS A 210 -5.64 19.88 -4.59
CA LYS A 210 -6.57 21.01 -4.38
C LYS A 210 -7.99 20.56 -4.03
N LYS A 211 -8.10 19.38 -3.42
CA LYS A 211 -9.32 18.73 -2.98
C LYS A 211 -8.98 17.87 -1.76
N ASP A 212 -9.98 17.56 -0.95
CA ASP A 212 -9.84 16.66 0.19
C ASP A 212 -9.70 15.21 -0.28
N LEU A 213 -8.50 14.64 -0.14
CA LEU A 213 -8.18 13.26 -0.53
C LEU A 213 -8.77 12.20 0.42
N SER A 214 -9.36 12.62 1.54
CA SER A 214 -10.12 11.74 2.44
C SER A 214 -11.61 11.66 2.08
N ALA A 215 -12.09 12.52 1.18
CA ALA A 215 -13.51 12.59 0.81
C ALA A 215 -13.92 11.62 -0.31
N SER A 216 -12.98 11.11 -1.11
CA SER A 216 -13.29 10.28 -2.28
C SER A 216 -12.12 9.35 -2.64
N PHE A 217 -12.44 8.28 -3.37
CA PHE A 217 -11.42 7.39 -3.92
C PHE A 217 -10.73 8.05 -5.12
N HIS A 218 -9.41 7.86 -5.18
CA HIS A 218 -8.54 8.33 -6.25
C HIS A 218 -7.61 7.21 -6.70
N LYS A 219 -7.12 7.30 -7.94
CA LYS A 219 -6.15 6.35 -8.48
C LYS A 219 -4.75 6.95 -8.41
N TYR A 220 -3.86 6.26 -7.71
CA TYR A 220 -2.45 6.63 -7.57
C TYR A 220 -1.62 5.58 -8.29
N ALA A 221 -0.74 6.01 -9.20
CA ALA A 221 0.02 5.05 -9.99
C ALA A 221 1.43 5.53 -10.37
N VAL A 222 2.28 4.56 -10.66
CA VAL A 222 3.59 4.78 -11.28
C VAL A 222 3.76 3.87 -12.48
N LYS A 223 4.20 4.44 -13.60
CA LYS A 223 4.78 3.72 -14.72
C LYS A 223 6.29 3.72 -14.53
N TRP A 224 6.83 2.55 -14.21
CA TRP A 224 8.25 2.35 -13.94
C TRP A 224 8.92 1.67 -15.14
N GLU A 225 9.80 2.43 -15.80
CA GLU A 225 10.67 2.00 -16.89
C GLU A 225 12.12 1.88 -16.39
N PRO A 226 13.05 1.25 -17.14
CA PRO A 226 14.42 1.05 -16.70
C PRO A 226 15.18 2.32 -16.28
N ASP A 227 14.89 3.44 -16.94
CA ASP A 227 15.57 4.72 -16.80
C ASP A 227 14.70 5.83 -16.21
N ARG A 228 13.41 5.56 -15.94
CA ARG A 228 12.49 6.58 -15.39
C ARG A 228 11.27 6.02 -14.68
N GLN A 229 10.72 6.84 -13.79
CA GLN A 229 9.49 6.58 -13.06
C GLN A 229 8.53 7.75 -13.33
N THR A 230 7.41 7.47 -14.02
CA THR A 230 6.38 8.48 -14.31
C THR A 230 5.17 8.26 -13.41
N PHE A 231 4.83 9.27 -12.61
CA PHE A 231 3.73 9.22 -11.65
C PHE A 231 2.44 9.76 -12.26
N TYR A 232 1.32 9.18 -11.84
CA TYR A 232 -0.02 9.51 -12.33
C TYR A 232 -1.00 9.66 -11.17
N PHE A 233 -1.96 10.57 -11.35
CA PHE A 233 -3.11 10.77 -10.47
C PHE A 233 -4.39 10.80 -11.29
N ASP A 234 -5.34 9.92 -10.97
CA ASP A 234 -6.58 9.75 -11.71
C ASP A 234 -6.32 9.62 -13.23
N GLY A 235 -5.31 8.82 -13.60
CA GLY A 235 -4.90 8.54 -14.99
C GLY A 235 -4.13 9.67 -15.69
N LYS A 236 -3.95 10.83 -15.04
CA LYS A 236 -3.21 11.96 -15.62
C LYS A 236 -1.76 11.94 -15.16
N LYS A 237 -0.84 12.08 -16.12
CA LYS A 237 0.60 12.22 -15.82
C LYS A 237 0.83 13.45 -14.94
N LEU A 238 1.60 13.28 -13.87
CA LEU A 238 2.02 14.35 -12.98
C LEU A 238 3.48 14.74 -13.20
N HIS A 239 4.38 13.80 -12.98
CA HIS A 239 5.82 14.05 -12.96
C HIS A 239 6.59 12.82 -13.42
N THR A 240 7.79 13.02 -13.95
CA THR A 240 8.72 11.96 -14.30
C THR A 240 10.03 12.21 -13.59
N VAL A 241 10.52 11.22 -12.84
CA VAL A 241 11.88 11.17 -12.34
C VAL A 241 12.71 10.33 -13.32
N GLU A 242 13.79 10.88 -13.84
CA GLU A 242 14.73 10.18 -14.73
C GLU A 242 15.82 9.54 -13.86
N ALA A 243 15.63 8.27 -13.49
CA ALA A 243 16.54 7.53 -12.64
C ALA A 243 16.59 6.06 -13.06
N LYS A 244 17.81 5.55 -13.27
CA LYS A 244 18.04 4.13 -13.54
C LYS A 244 17.75 3.32 -12.27
N MET A 245 16.78 2.42 -12.36
CA MET A 245 16.37 1.56 -11.26
C MET A 245 16.15 0.14 -11.78
N THR A 246 16.87 -0.86 -11.28
CA THR A 246 16.88 -2.22 -11.88
C THR A 246 16.54 -3.34 -10.91
N ASP A 247 16.30 -3.00 -9.64
CA ASP A 247 15.92 -3.95 -8.60
C ASP A 247 14.50 -4.49 -8.87
N GLN A 248 14.16 -5.66 -8.33
CA GLN A 248 12.76 -6.09 -8.20
C GLN A 248 12.24 -5.55 -6.88
N MET A 249 11.01 -5.04 -6.88
CA MET A 249 10.40 -4.46 -5.69
C MET A 249 9.06 -5.13 -5.40
N TYR A 250 8.76 -5.27 -4.12
CA TYR A 250 7.46 -5.68 -3.64
C TYR A 250 6.60 -4.44 -3.34
N ILE A 251 5.29 -4.66 -3.26
CA ILE A 251 4.29 -3.63 -2.97
C ILE A 251 4.12 -3.46 -1.46
N MET A 252 4.00 -2.21 -1.01
CA MET A 252 3.75 -1.83 0.38
C MET A 252 2.55 -0.88 0.49
N LEU A 253 1.71 -1.14 1.48
CA LEU A 253 0.55 -0.35 1.86
C LEU A 253 0.63 -0.03 3.35
N ASP A 254 0.93 1.22 3.65
CA ASP A 254 1.22 1.64 5.01
C ASP A 254 0.16 2.60 5.53
N LEU A 255 -0.15 2.45 6.82
CA LEU A 255 -0.67 3.52 7.64
C LEU A 255 0.25 3.69 8.83
N TRP A 256 1.18 4.64 8.68
CA TRP A 256 2.15 4.98 9.71
C TRP A 256 1.79 6.31 10.35
N PHE A 257 2.57 6.70 11.36
CA PHE A 257 2.39 7.95 12.07
C PHE A 257 3.67 8.77 12.17
N GLY A 258 3.56 10.10 12.21
CA GLY A 258 4.70 11.00 12.39
C GLY A 258 5.19 11.68 11.11
N SER A 259 6.51 11.82 11.00
CA SER A 259 7.20 12.48 9.88
C SER A 259 6.68 13.92 9.66
N SER A 260 6.54 14.34 8.40
CA SER A 260 5.99 15.64 8.03
C SER A 260 4.56 15.85 8.49
N SER A 261 3.84 14.82 8.96
CA SER A 261 2.48 14.96 9.48
C SER A 261 2.42 15.34 10.96
N GLY A 262 3.57 15.43 11.65
CA GLY A 262 3.66 15.64 13.10
C GLY A 262 3.21 14.40 13.90
N ASP A 263 3.29 14.46 15.23
CA ASP A 263 2.83 13.35 16.07
C ASP A 263 1.29 13.30 16.14
N PRO A 264 0.67 12.10 16.09
CA PRO A 264 -0.76 11.97 16.27
C PRO A 264 -1.16 12.28 17.72
N ASP A 265 -2.25 13.02 17.87
CA ASP A 265 -2.84 13.37 19.16
C ASP A 265 -4.35 13.05 19.17
N ASP A 266 -5.08 13.55 20.17
CA ASP A 266 -6.51 13.27 20.36
C ASP A 266 -7.40 13.89 19.26
N SER A 267 -6.86 14.77 18.41
CA SER A 267 -7.55 15.23 17.19
C SER A 267 -7.60 14.16 16.09
N THR A 268 -6.83 13.07 16.22
CA THR A 268 -6.73 11.99 15.22
C THR A 268 -7.89 11.00 15.38
N PRO A 269 -8.87 10.95 14.45
CA PRO A 269 -10.01 10.06 14.63
C PRO A 269 -9.58 8.60 14.54
N GLN A 270 -10.06 7.77 15.48
CA GLN A 270 -9.77 6.35 15.51
C GLN A 270 -10.87 5.52 14.85
N GLY A 271 -10.53 4.26 14.54
CA GLY A 271 -11.48 3.24 14.13
C GLY A 271 -11.81 3.23 12.64
N LYS A 272 -12.56 2.20 12.24
CA LYS A 272 -12.82 1.85 10.83
C LYS A 272 -13.52 2.94 9.99
N ALA A 273 -14.16 3.92 10.62
CA ALA A 273 -14.78 5.04 9.91
C ALA A 273 -13.75 6.05 9.37
N ASN A 274 -12.49 5.94 9.81
CA ASN A 274 -11.36 6.76 9.37
C ASN A 274 -10.23 5.88 8.80
N SER A 275 -10.56 4.98 7.87
CA SER A 275 -9.58 4.08 7.28
C SER A 275 -8.85 4.72 6.09
N PHE A 276 -7.58 4.35 5.92
CA PHE A 276 -7.00 4.19 4.59
C PHE A 276 -7.73 3.03 3.90
N GLU A 277 -8.58 3.38 2.95
CA GLU A 277 -9.45 2.44 2.23
C GLU A 277 -8.89 2.19 0.84
N ILE A 278 -8.75 0.93 0.45
CA ILE A 278 -8.17 0.53 -0.83
C ILE A 278 -9.11 -0.47 -1.48
N ASN A 279 -9.64 -0.11 -2.65
CA ASN A 279 -10.55 -0.97 -3.42
C ASN A 279 -9.80 -2.04 -4.20
N TYR A 280 -8.63 -1.70 -4.74
CA TYR A 280 -7.78 -2.66 -5.41
C TYR A 280 -6.31 -2.23 -5.39
N VAL A 281 -5.45 -3.22 -5.57
CA VAL A 281 -4.05 -3.06 -5.97
C VAL A 281 -3.83 -3.87 -7.22
N ARG A 282 -3.23 -3.27 -8.24
CA ARG A 282 -2.93 -3.95 -9.51
C ARG A 282 -1.54 -3.59 -10.00
N ALA A 283 -0.87 -4.57 -10.58
CA ALA A 283 0.36 -4.38 -11.33
C ALA A 283 0.26 -5.04 -12.70
N TRP A 284 0.85 -4.38 -13.69
CA TRP A 284 0.95 -4.88 -15.05
C TRP A 284 2.38 -4.82 -15.53
N GLN A 285 2.85 -5.87 -16.19
CA GLN A 285 4.12 -5.87 -16.90
C GLN A 285 3.97 -5.20 -18.27
N MET A 286 4.93 -4.37 -18.67
CA MET A 286 5.01 -3.88 -20.04
C MET A 286 5.50 -5.00 -20.98
N LYS A 287 4.75 -5.30 -22.05
CA LYS A 287 5.05 -6.38 -23.00
C LYS A 287 6.43 -6.27 -23.63
N ARG A 288 6.91 -5.05 -23.85
CA ARG A 288 8.25 -4.81 -24.44
C ARG A 288 9.40 -5.31 -23.55
N PHE A 289 9.19 -5.46 -22.24
CA PHE A 289 10.19 -5.96 -21.29
C PHE A 289 9.96 -7.42 -20.87
N MET A 290 9.03 -8.14 -21.52
CA MET A 290 8.80 -9.58 -21.25
C MET A 290 9.64 -10.50 -22.15
N ARG A 291 10.42 -9.93 -23.08
CA ARG A 291 11.22 -10.67 -24.08
C ARG A 291 12.73 -10.63 -23.81
N GLU A 292 13.13 -10.12 -22.65
CA GLU A 292 14.50 -10.09 -22.15
C GLU A 292 14.66 -11.16 -21.06
#